data_AF-A0A482WM78-F1
#
_entry.id   AF-A0A482WM78-F1
#
_cell.length_a   1.000
_cell.length_b   1.000
_cell.length_c   1.000
_cell.angle_alpha   90.00
_cell.angle_beta   90.00
_cell.angle_gamma   90.00
#
_symmetry.space_group_name_H-M   'P 1'
#
loop_
_entity.id
_entity.type
_entity.pdbx_description
1 polymer ?
#
loop_
_entity_poly.entity_id
_entity_poly.type
_entity_poly.pdbx_seq_one_letter_code
_entity_poly.pdbx_strand_id
1 'polypeptide(L)'
;MVAEMNPNCADVDAEDAESKFRKTLRQIITLAPKIKCPHEQQIMHEWIDRLMQPPCSDEDVERRMEYSRYMVYQLKRGKLHTPFLESPCQGELKPLDEMLVTGEPGQPVASDEPCCPELCCPDQGKGKKGGISESQKPEQGTPPPEGKRLSLSQQRRRTSLALSVSKGVGGGAVDEGCQNERLEENRRRVTAVMNCLNFDEVTLEAFVTQLAPHTFDKGKTLMELVTQEQIDYKHQIECIYRAKEEKISQELAREQAEIPHRYEVAKQKMLSRAMAGLNYIKSVVPSFQYEKWQANPDYLRDMFKTVQKDSGKKSVAQDSMAEWERKNLQMLHDVNYEAERLEEANADKEKQIQELLAQQTALEQDFSCKKAQLAKKVQDLESEKLRYCIANDERDRMIEHLLRTLQTLNAQKAELDNEPC
;
A
#
# COMPACT_ATOMS: atom_id res chain seq x y z
N MET A 1 -36.19 7.27 36.64
CA MET A 1 -35.70 6.32 35.62
C MET A 1 -34.32 6.80 35.19
N VAL A 2 -33.28 6.20 35.77
CA VAL A 2 -31.88 6.50 35.48
C VAL A 2 -31.45 5.51 34.39
N ALA A 3 -31.07 6.01 33.22
CA ALA A 3 -30.58 5.17 32.14
C ALA A 3 -29.15 4.72 32.47
N GLU A 4 -28.97 3.42 32.65
CA GLU A 4 -27.65 2.79 32.78
C GLU A 4 -26.90 2.93 31.44
N MET A 5 -25.83 3.74 31.44
CA MET A 5 -24.89 3.80 30.33
C MET A 5 -24.04 2.54 30.33
N ASN A 6 -24.10 1.79 29.23
CA ASN A 6 -23.29 0.61 28.98
C ASN A 6 -21.80 1.00 28.85
N PRO A 7 -20.89 0.46 29.67
CA PRO A 7 -19.47 0.84 29.69
C PRO A 7 -18.61 0.19 28.58
N ASN A 8 -19.24 -0.41 27.55
CA ASN A 8 -18.56 -1.38 26.67
C ASN A 8 -18.20 -0.84 25.26
N CYS A 9 -18.17 0.49 25.06
CA CYS A 9 -17.86 1.09 23.75
C CYS A 9 -16.48 1.77 23.67
N ALA A 10 -15.77 1.98 24.78
CA ALA A 10 -14.47 2.67 24.76
C ALA A 10 -13.31 1.78 24.26
N ASP A 11 -13.40 0.46 24.44
CA ASP A 11 -12.27 -0.45 24.14
C ASP A 11 -12.05 -0.70 22.64
N VAL A 12 -13.08 -0.50 21.80
CA VAL A 12 -12.99 -0.78 20.36
C VAL A 12 -12.14 0.26 19.62
N ASP A 13 -12.17 1.52 20.05
CA ASP A 13 -11.43 2.61 19.40
C ASP A 13 -9.93 2.60 19.78
N ALA A 14 -9.59 2.09 20.97
CA ALA A 14 -8.21 1.97 21.44
C ALA A 14 -7.41 0.91 20.64
N GLU A 15 -8.06 -0.20 20.28
CA GLU A 15 -7.43 -1.30 19.52
C GLU A 15 -7.03 -0.85 18.10
N ASP A 16 -7.79 0.07 17.49
CA ASP A 16 -7.50 0.62 16.17
C ASP A 16 -6.32 1.62 16.20
N ALA A 17 -6.21 2.43 17.26
CA ALA A 17 -5.10 3.37 17.41
C ALA A 17 -3.74 2.66 17.56
N GLU A 18 -3.67 1.61 18.39
CA GLU A 18 -2.45 0.83 18.58
C GLU A 18 -2.03 0.10 17.29
N SER A 19 -3.00 -0.48 16.57
CA SER A 19 -2.76 -1.13 15.29
C SER A 19 -2.18 -0.16 14.24
N LYS A 20 -2.73 1.06 14.16
CA LYS A 20 -2.22 2.15 13.31
C LYS A 20 -0.81 2.57 13.72
N PHE A 21 -0.53 2.69 15.01
CA PHE A 21 0.80 3.01 15.52
C PHE A 21 1.84 1.94 15.15
N ARG A 22 1.55 0.65 15.41
CA ARG A 22 2.41 -0.49 15.02
C ARG A 22 2.65 -0.56 13.51
N LYS A 23 1.66 -0.21 12.70
CA LYS A 23 1.81 -0.13 11.23
C LYS A 23 2.78 1.00 10.83
N THR A 24 2.72 2.14 11.52
CA THR A 24 3.57 3.30 11.26
C THR A 24 5.02 3.02 11.70
N LEU A 25 5.24 2.42 12.87
CA LEU A 25 6.56 1.97 13.32
C LEU A 25 7.22 0.98 12.35
N ARG A 26 6.47 0.02 11.81
CA ARG A 26 7.00 -0.89 10.77
C ARG A 26 7.48 -0.14 9.52
N GLN A 27 6.79 0.93 9.13
CA GLN A 27 7.24 1.77 8.02
C GLN A 27 8.53 2.50 8.34
N ILE A 28 8.67 3.04 9.55
CA ILE A 28 9.90 3.69 10.03
C ILE A 28 11.07 2.71 9.97
N ILE A 29 10.93 1.52 10.55
CA ILE A 29 11.97 0.47 10.55
C ILE A 29 12.36 0.07 9.11
N THR A 30 11.39 0.00 8.20
CA THR A 30 11.67 -0.33 6.79
C THR A 30 12.41 0.79 6.06
N LEU A 31 12.20 2.05 6.44
CA LEU A 31 12.78 3.22 5.77
C LEU A 31 14.09 3.69 6.40
N ALA A 32 14.33 3.43 7.69
CA ALA A 32 15.52 3.86 8.42
C ALA A 32 16.86 3.48 7.76
N PRO A 33 17.05 2.28 7.17
CA PRO A 33 18.30 1.91 6.50
C PRO A 33 18.65 2.76 5.26
N LYS A 34 17.73 3.60 4.78
CA LYS A 34 17.99 4.51 3.65
C LYS A 34 18.83 5.73 4.02
N ILE A 35 18.97 6.01 5.31
CA ILE A 35 19.82 7.10 5.80
C ILE A 35 21.28 6.66 5.71
N LYS A 36 22.10 7.43 4.99
CA LYS A 36 23.51 7.10 4.74
C LYS A 36 24.44 7.52 5.88
N CYS A 37 24.05 8.50 6.68
CA CYS A 37 24.87 9.03 7.76
C CYS A 37 24.76 8.12 9.00
N PRO A 38 25.88 7.52 9.49
CA PRO A 38 25.84 6.63 10.65
C PRO A 38 25.35 7.32 11.93
N HIS A 39 25.67 8.61 12.11
CA HIS A 39 25.25 9.39 13.28
C HIS A 39 23.73 9.63 13.28
N GLU A 40 23.17 10.05 12.14
CA GLU A 40 21.72 10.19 12.00
C GLU A 40 21.00 8.84 12.16
N GLN A 41 21.61 7.75 11.68
CA GLN A 41 21.07 6.41 11.87
C GLN A 41 21.02 6.02 13.35
N GLN A 42 22.05 6.36 14.14
CA GLN A 42 22.06 6.15 15.58
C GLN A 42 20.95 6.95 16.28
N ILE A 43 20.82 8.24 15.98
CA ILE A 43 19.75 9.10 16.53
C ILE A 43 18.37 8.54 16.17
N MET A 44 18.20 8.05 14.95
CA MET A 44 16.97 7.39 14.52
C MET A 44 16.65 6.13 15.33
N HIS A 45 17.65 5.31 15.67
CA HIS A 45 17.46 4.16 16.55
C HIS A 45 17.01 4.59 17.94
N GLU A 46 17.61 5.65 18.51
CA GLU A 46 17.20 6.21 19.81
C GLU A 46 15.73 6.70 19.78
N TRP A 47 15.32 7.36 18.70
CA TRP A 47 13.92 7.76 18.53
C TRP A 47 12.96 6.58 18.36
N ILE A 48 13.35 5.53 17.61
CA ILE A 48 12.54 4.32 17.47
C ILE A 48 12.35 3.67 18.85
N ASP A 49 13.44 3.53 19.61
CA ASP A 49 13.40 2.97 20.96
C ASP A 49 12.51 3.81 21.89
N ARG A 50 12.62 5.15 21.81
CA ARG A 50 11.77 6.07 22.59
C ARG A 50 10.29 5.88 22.23
N LEU A 51 9.95 5.84 20.94
CA LEU A 51 8.58 5.67 20.47
C LEU A 51 8.00 4.30 20.86
N MET A 52 8.84 3.25 20.95
CA MET A 52 8.44 1.90 21.35
C MET A 52 8.19 1.71 22.85
N GLN A 53 8.60 2.64 23.71
CA GLN A 53 8.32 2.54 25.15
C GLN A 53 6.81 2.54 25.40
N PRO A 54 6.30 1.98 26.52
CA PRO A 54 4.89 2.14 26.87
C PRO A 54 4.52 3.62 27.03
N PRO A 55 3.33 4.06 26.56
CA PRO A 55 2.86 5.43 26.78
C PRO A 55 2.55 5.66 28.27
N CYS A 56 2.88 6.85 28.78
CA CYS A 56 2.62 7.19 30.19
C CYS A 56 1.24 7.82 30.41
N SER A 57 0.62 8.36 29.37
CA SER A 57 -0.68 9.03 29.36
C SER A 57 -1.35 8.89 27.99
N ASP A 58 -2.65 9.15 27.90
CA ASP A 58 -3.38 9.15 26.62
C ASP A 58 -2.86 10.26 25.68
N GLU A 59 -2.45 11.40 26.23
CA GLU A 59 -1.82 12.48 25.46
C GLU A 59 -0.47 12.03 24.86
N ASP A 60 0.32 11.23 25.60
CA ASP A 60 1.58 10.67 25.11
C ASP A 60 1.33 9.70 23.93
N VAL A 61 0.20 8.98 23.90
CA VAL A 61 -0.18 8.14 22.75
C VAL A 61 -0.36 8.99 21.49
N GLU A 62 -1.09 10.10 21.61
CA GLU A 62 -1.36 11.00 20.49
C GLU A 62 -0.06 11.65 19.99
N ARG A 63 0.77 12.17 20.90
CA ARG A 63 2.08 12.75 20.56
C ARG A 63 2.97 11.73 19.85
N ARG A 64 3.12 10.51 20.36
CA ARG A 64 3.90 9.45 19.68
C ARG A 64 3.40 9.15 18.28
N MET A 65 2.08 9.17 18.10
CA MET A 65 1.48 8.97 16.79
C MET A 65 1.79 10.14 15.83
N GLU A 66 1.81 11.38 16.31
CA GLU A 66 2.25 12.54 15.53
C GLU A 66 3.73 12.48 15.15
N TYR A 67 4.62 12.23 16.12
CA TYR A 67 6.06 12.09 15.86
C TYR A 67 6.36 10.97 14.88
N SER A 68 5.70 9.82 15.01
CA SER A 68 5.89 8.70 14.09
C SER A 68 5.36 9.00 12.68
N ARG A 69 4.23 9.69 12.53
CA ARG A 69 3.76 10.17 11.22
C ARG A 69 4.75 11.14 10.58
N TYR A 70 5.24 12.10 11.37
CA TYR A 70 6.19 13.09 10.89
C TYR A 70 7.53 12.47 10.51
N MET A 71 8.02 11.51 11.29
CA MET A 71 9.23 10.75 10.98
C MET A 71 9.08 9.97 9.67
N VAL A 72 7.95 9.28 9.44
CA VAL A 72 7.68 8.61 8.16
C VAL A 72 7.68 9.61 6.99
N TYR A 73 7.08 10.78 7.19
CA TYR A 73 7.07 11.84 6.18
C TYR A 73 8.49 12.28 5.80
N GLN A 74 9.35 12.52 6.79
CA GLN A 74 10.75 12.91 6.58
C GLN A 74 11.58 11.81 5.90
N LEU A 75 11.47 10.58 6.39
CA LEU A 75 12.16 9.42 5.82
C LEU A 75 11.79 9.17 4.35
N LYS A 76 10.53 9.40 3.95
CA LYS A 76 10.10 9.30 2.55
C LYS A 76 10.76 10.35 1.65
N ARG A 77 11.14 11.51 2.20
CA ARG A 77 11.83 12.59 1.46
C ARG A 77 13.35 12.46 1.49
N GLY A 78 13.89 11.53 2.29
CA GLY A 78 15.33 11.29 2.42
C GLY A 78 16.10 12.43 3.08
N LYS A 79 15.41 13.31 3.82
CA LYS A 79 16.02 14.40 4.60
C LYS A 79 15.42 14.37 5.99
N LEU A 80 16.28 14.27 7.00
CA LEU A 80 15.90 14.44 8.40
C LEU A 80 16.07 15.91 8.79
N HIS A 81 15.13 16.40 9.56
CA HIS A 81 15.03 17.73 10.13
C HIS A 81 14.66 17.61 11.60
N THR A 82 14.82 18.69 12.36
CA THR A 82 14.37 18.84 13.74
C THR A 82 12.94 18.31 13.90
N PRO A 83 12.64 17.48 14.92
CA PRO A 83 13.49 17.15 16.07
C PRO A 83 14.40 15.92 15.90
N PHE A 84 14.42 15.27 14.74
CA PHE A 84 15.13 13.98 14.54
C PHE A 84 16.63 14.11 14.25
N LEU A 85 17.17 15.32 14.36
CA LEU A 85 18.61 15.58 14.30
C LEU A 85 19.27 15.58 15.69
N GLU A 86 18.46 15.47 16.74
CA GLU A 86 18.91 15.44 18.13
C GLU A 86 18.34 14.20 18.81
N SER A 87 19.03 13.70 19.84
CA SER A 87 18.54 12.59 20.66
C SER A 87 17.20 12.95 21.32
N PRO A 88 16.24 12.01 21.41
CA PRO A 88 14.95 12.28 22.03
C PRO A 88 15.11 12.70 23.49
N CYS A 89 14.33 13.69 23.93
CA CYS A 89 14.30 14.11 25.32
C CYS A 89 13.87 12.96 26.24
N GLN A 90 14.51 12.88 27.42
CA GLN A 90 14.09 11.98 28.48
C GLN A 90 12.86 12.57 29.19
N GLY A 91 11.88 11.73 29.52
CA GLY A 91 10.59 12.17 30.08
C GLY A 91 9.51 12.33 29.02
N GLU A 92 8.40 12.97 29.36
CA GLU A 92 7.22 13.11 28.49
C GLU A 92 7.55 13.82 27.17
N LEU A 93 7.07 13.28 26.04
CA LEU A 93 7.31 13.91 24.73
C LEU A 93 6.60 15.26 24.68
N LYS A 94 7.35 16.30 24.33
CA LYS A 94 6.78 17.64 24.06
C LYS A 94 5.89 17.60 22.81
N PRO A 95 4.85 18.44 22.71
CA PRO A 95 4.06 18.58 21.49
C PRO A 95 4.95 18.85 20.27
N LEU A 96 4.65 18.21 19.13
CA LEU A 96 5.50 18.29 17.94
C LEU A 96 5.58 19.74 17.42
N ASP A 97 4.47 20.47 17.47
CA ASP A 97 4.39 21.86 17.01
C ASP A 97 5.37 22.78 17.75
N GLU A 98 5.56 22.59 19.06
CA GLU A 98 6.52 23.38 19.84
C GLU A 98 7.95 23.15 19.35
N MET A 99 8.32 21.89 19.10
CA MET A 99 9.65 21.52 18.63
C MET A 99 9.94 22.03 17.21
N LEU A 100 8.92 22.13 16.36
CA LEU A 100 9.06 22.65 14.99
C LEU A 100 9.21 24.18 14.95
N VAL A 101 8.65 24.90 15.92
CA VAL A 101 8.68 26.37 15.97
C VAL A 101 9.98 26.90 16.59
N THR A 102 10.58 26.18 17.53
CA THR A 102 11.84 26.60 18.19
C THR A 102 13.08 26.62 17.28
N GLY A 103 12.96 26.21 16.01
CA GLY A 103 14.05 26.17 15.04
C GLY A 103 14.35 27.49 14.32
N GLU A 104 14.10 28.66 14.92
CA GLU A 104 14.57 29.92 14.33
C GLU A 104 16.12 30.03 14.47
N PRO A 105 16.86 30.12 13.35
CA PRO A 105 18.31 30.19 13.37
C PRO A 105 18.76 31.59 13.82
N GLY A 106 18.89 31.80 15.14
CA GLY A 106 19.34 33.10 15.63
C GLY A 106 19.55 33.30 17.13
N GLN A 107 19.10 32.40 18.02
CA GLN A 107 19.29 32.58 19.45
C GLN A 107 20.31 31.58 20.05
N PRO A 108 21.44 32.05 20.62
CA PRO A 108 22.35 31.20 21.38
C PRO A 108 21.66 30.79 22.68
N VAL A 109 21.27 29.52 22.76
CA VAL A 109 20.75 28.91 23.98
C VAL A 109 21.94 28.59 24.88
N ALA A 110 22.01 29.26 26.03
CA ALA A 110 22.93 28.90 27.10
C ALA A 110 22.42 27.61 27.76
N SER A 111 23.04 26.48 27.45
CA SER A 111 22.75 25.18 28.05
C SER A 111 23.81 24.84 29.11
N ASP A 112 23.46 25.02 30.37
CA ASP A 112 24.09 24.35 31.52
C ASP A 112 22.98 23.95 32.49
N GLU A 113 22.29 22.85 32.22
CA GLU A 113 21.61 22.09 33.28
C GLU A 113 21.48 20.60 32.87
N PRO A 114 22.17 19.67 33.55
CA PRO A 114 22.05 18.24 33.28
C PRO A 114 20.80 17.66 33.95
N CYS A 115 19.92 17.04 33.17
CA CYS A 115 18.78 16.28 33.69
C CYS A 115 19.27 14.98 34.38
N CYS A 116 19.08 14.88 35.70
CA CYS A 116 19.20 13.65 36.47
C CYS A 116 17.94 12.76 36.34
N PRO A 117 18.08 11.43 36.53
CA PRO A 117 16.97 10.48 36.51
C PRO A 117 16.46 10.20 37.93
N GLU A 118 15.14 10.21 38.13
CA GLU A 118 14.35 9.26 38.94
C GLU A 118 12.96 9.82 39.31
N LEU A 119 12.02 8.88 39.46
CA LEU A 119 10.71 8.95 40.13
C LEU A 119 9.46 9.13 39.25
N CYS A 120 8.79 7.97 39.10
CA CYS A 120 7.37 7.80 38.80
C CYS A 120 6.47 8.59 39.77
N CYS A 121 5.36 9.10 39.22
CA CYS A 121 4.19 9.74 39.84
C CYS A 121 3.50 8.91 40.96
N PRO A 122 2.41 9.40 41.62
CA PRO A 122 1.79 10.76 41.63
C PRO A 122 1.37 11.28 43.04
N ASP A 123 0.97 12.56 43.15
CA ASP A 123 -0.27 12.93 43.87
C ASP A 123 -0.89 14.28 43.41
N GLN A 124 -2.17 14.42 43.72
CA GLN A 124 -3.28 15.24 43.20
C GLN A 124 -3.18 16.79 43.20
N GLY A 125 -3.96 17.41 42.30
CA GLY A 125 -4.92 18.45 42.73
C GLY A 125 -5.20 19.66 41.84
N LYS A 126 -6.39 19.65 41.21
CA LYS A 126 -7.38 20.75 41.02
C LYS A 126 -7.02 22.01 40.19
N GLY A 127 -7.83 22.27 39.15
CA GLY A 127 -7.98 23.62 38.58
C GLY A 127 -8.98 23.74 37.42
N LYS A 128 -10.19 24.23 37.72
CA LYS A 128 -11.34 24.54 36.82
C LYS A 128 -11.13 25.83 35.98
N LYS A 129 -11.64 25.88 34.72
CA LYS A 129 -12.78 26.71 34.18
C LYS A 129 -12.59 27.31 32.76
N GLY A 130 -13.66 27.19 31.95
CA GLY A 130 -14.11 28.11 30.87
C GLY A 130 -13.86 27.59 29.44
N GLY A 131 -14.74 27.57 28.45
CA GLY A 131 -16.15 28.00 28.30
C GLY A 131 -16.38 28.69 26.93
N ILE A 132 -17.26 28.10 26.08
CA ILE A 132 -18.02 28.69 24.92
C ILE A 132 -17.18 28.90 23.62
N SER A 133 -17.56 28.63 22.36
CA SER A 133 -18.80 28.57 21.55
C SER A 133 -18.57 27.63 20.34
N GLU A 134 -19.42 26.68 19.96
CA GLU A 134 -20.61 26.77 19.08
C GLU A 134 -20.37 27.40 17.68
N SER A 135 -20.32 26.56 16.63
CA SER A 135 -20.71 26.91 15.25
C SER A 135 -20.92 25.67 14.38
N GLN A 136 -21.91 25.80 13.51
CA GLN A 136 -22.76 24.76 12.95
C GLN A 136 -22.16 24.00 11.76
N LYS A 137 -22.63 22.75 11.67
CA LYS A 137 -22.47 21.79 10.58
C LYS A 137 -23.61 21.96 9.56
N PRO A 138 -23.42 21.71 8.26
CA PRO A 138 -24.49 21.25 7.39
C PRO A 138 -24.40 19.73 7.18
N GLU A 139 -25.55 19.09 7.32
CA GLU A 139 -25.84 17.71 6.95
C GLU A 139 -25.74 17.51 5.43
N GLN A 140 -25.26 16.33 4.99
CA GLN A 140 -26.05 15.37 4.19
C GLN A 140 -25.17 14.22 3.66
N GLY A 141 -25.72 13.01 3.71
CA GLY A 141 -25.22 11.84 2.98
C GLY A 141 -25.16 10.56 3.80
N THR A 142 -26.31 9.96 4.09
CA THR A 142 -26.43 8.65 4.76
C THR A 142 -25.95 7.51 3.84
N PRO A 143 -24.95 6.69 4.21
CA PRO A 143 -24.63 5.48 3.48
C PRO A 143 -25.53 4.30 3.94
N PRO A 144 -25.73 3.26 3.11
CA PRO A 144 -26.57 2.11 3.43
C PRO A 144 -25.93 1.23 4.51
N PRO A 145 -26.70 0.34 5.17
CA PRO A 145 -26.24 -0.41 6.32
C PRO A 145 -25.18 -1.43 5.91
N GLU A 146 -23.93 -1.22 6.34
CA GLU A 146 -22.88 -2.21 6.26
C GLU A 146 -23.26 -3.41 7.14
N GLY A 147 -23.56 -4.54 6.48
CA GLY A 147 -23.71 -5.82 7.14
C GLY A 147 -22.42 -6.15 7.89
N LYS A 148 -22.52 -6.38 9.20
CA LYS A 148 -21.44 -6.80 10.09
C LYS A 148 -20.67 -7.98 9.47
N ARG A 149 -19.51 -7.69 8.87
CA ARG A 149 -18.57 -8.72 8.42
C ARG A 149 -17.94 -9.35 9.66
N LEU A 150 -18.29 -10.61 9.90
CA LEU A 150 -17.59 -11.47 10.86
C LEU A 150 -16.10 -11.53 10.47
N SER A 151 -15.21 -11.51 11.46
CA SER A 151 -13.78 -11.63 11.20
C SER A 151 -13.48 -13.01 10.60
N LEU A 152 -12.59 -13.06 9.61
CA LEU A 152 -12.15 -14.30 8.94
C LEU A 152 -11.54 -15.32 9.93
N SER A 153 -11.04 -14.86 11.08
CA SER A 153 -10.59 -15.71 12.18
C SER A 153 -11.73 -16.45 12.89
N GLN A 154 -12.95 -15.91 12.91
CA GLN A 154 -14.14 -16.61 13.41
C GLN A 154 -14.72 -17.60 12.39
N GLN A 155 -14.54 -17.36 11.09
CA GLN A 155 -15.01 -18.27 10.04
C GLN A 155 -14.13 -19.53 9.91
N ARG A 156 -12.83 -19.42 10.19
CA ARG A 156 -11.89 -20.56 10.21
C ARG A 156 -12.12 -21.58 11.34
N ARG A 157 -12.88 -21.25 12.39
CA ARG A 157 -13.19 -22.20 13.48
C ARG A 157 -14.45 -23.04 13.25
N ARG A 158 -15.19 -22.81 12.15
CA ARG A 158 -16.44 -23.55 11.87
C ARG A 158 -16.32 -24.66 10.83
N THR A 159 -15.19 -24.79 10.14
CA THR A 159 -15.01 -25.80 9.07
C THR A 159 -13.98 -26.89 9.39
N SER A 160 -13.41 -26.93 10.59
CA SER A 160 -12.56 -28.05 11.03
C SER A 160 -13.39 -29.18 11.64
N LEU A 161 -13.57 -30.26 10.88
CA LEU A 161 -13.65 -31.64 11.38
C LEU A 161 -14.75 -31.95 12.41
N ALA A 162 -16.00 -31.62 12.08
CA ALA A 162 -17.16 -32.19 12.74
C ALA A 162 -18.03 -32.92 11.71
N LEU A 163 -17.53 -34.03 11.14
CA LEU A 163 -18.33 -35.06 10.45
C LEU A 163 -17.41 -36.20 10.02
N SER A 164 -17.44 -37.29 10.80
CA SER A 164 -17.21 -38.71 10.40
C SER A 164 -16.48 -39.52 11.47
N VAL A 165 -16.95 -39.46 12.72
CA VAL A 165 -16.71 -40.58 13.65
C VAL A 165 -18.04 -41.02 14.24
N SER A 166 -18.29 -42.32 14.10
CA SER A 166 -19.27 -43.18 14.79
C SER A 166 -20.72 -43.20 14.28
N LYS A 167 -21.07 -44.31 13.60
CA LYS A 167 -21.88 -45.38 14.21
C LYS A 167 -21.94 -46.61 13.30
N GLY A 168 -20.89 -47.43 13.36
CA GLY A 168 -20.97 -48.85 13.01
C GLY A 168 -21.17 -49.64 14.30
N VAL A 169 -22.42 -49.90 14.66
CA VAL A 169 -22.79 -50.82 15.74
C VAL A 169 -22.83 -52.22 15.14
N GLY A 170 -21.91 -53.09 15.56
CA GLY A 170 -21.90 -54.51 15.15
C GLY A 170 -20.68 -55.22 15.72
N GLY A 171 -20.90 -56.03 16.75
CA GLY A 171 -19.87 -56.54 17.66
C GLY A 171 -18.74 -57.36 17.02
N GLY A 172 -17.53 -57.15 17.55
CA GLY A 172 -16.33 -57.89 17.19
C GLY A 172 -15.17 -57.50 18.11
N ALA A 173 -15.31 -57.69 19.42
CA ALA A 173 -14.37 -57.23 20.46
C ALA A 173 -13.03 -58.02 20.52
N VAL A 174 -12.58 -58.64 19.42
CA VAL A 174 -11.38 -59.51 19.42
C VAL A 174 -10.26 -58.99 18.49
N ASP A 175 -10.48 -57.90 17.74
CA ASP A 175 -9.47 -57.37 16.79
C ASP A 175 -9.17 -55.86 16.95
N GLU A 176 -9.62 -55.21 18.04
CA GLU A 176 -9.33 -53.79 18.29
C GLU A 176 -7.86 -53.53 18.65
N GLY A 177 -7.16 -54.50 19.24
CA GLY A 177 -5.76 -54.36 19.63
C GLY A 177 -4.81 -54.24 18.43
N CYS A 178 -4.97 -55.11 17.41
CA CYS A 178 -4.13 -55.12 16.22
C CYS A 178 -4.32 -53.89 15.33
N GLN A 179 -5.54 -53.34 15.26
CA GLN A 179 -5.79 -52.13 14.48
C GLN A 179 -5.17 -50.88 15.12
N ASN A 180 -5.17 -50.80 16.45
CA ASN A 180 -4.61 -49.67 17.17
C ASN A 180 -3.08 -49.60 17.06
N GLU A 181 -2.39 -50.76 17.11
CA GLU A 181 -0.93 -50.81 16.91
C GLU A 181 -0.53 -50.38 15.50
N ARG A 182 -1.25 -50.82 14.46
CA ARG A 182 -0.99 -50.37 13.08
C ARG A 182 -1.21 -48.87 12.94
N LEU A 183 -2.22 -48.33 13.60
CA LEU A 183 -2.55 -46.91 13.53
C LEU A 183 -1.47 -46.03 14.16
N GLU A 184 -0.96 -46.46 15.32
CA GLU A 184 0.14 -45.75 15.96
C GLU A 184 1.49 -45.92 15.24
N GLU A 185 1.76 -47.08 14.64
CA GLU A 185 2.96 -47.25 13.83
C GLU A 185 2.94 -46.33 12.60
N ASN A 186 1.79 -46.20 11.93
CA ASN A 186 1.62 -45.28 10.81
C ASN A 186 1.84 -43.83 11.26
N ARG A 187 1.21 -43.42 12.36
CA ARG A 187 1.38 -42.09 12.95
C ARG A 187 2.84 -41.78 13.26
N ARG A 188 3.59 -42.74 13.83
CA ARG A 188 5.04 -42.60 14.06
C ARG A 188 5.81 -42.43 12.74
N ARG A 189 5.49 -43.20 11.70
CA ARG A 189 6.15 -43.08 10.38
C ARG A 189 5.90 -41.71 9.74
N VAL A 190 4.64 -41.25 9.73
CA VAL A 190 4.27 -39.91 9.21
C VAL A 190 4.99 -38.81 9.98
N THR A 191 5.03 -38.91 11.32
CA THR A 191 5.72 -37.92 12.16
C THR A 191 7.24 -37.91 11.92
N ALA A 192 7.85 -39.08 11.75
CA ALA A 192 9.27 -39.19 11.44
C ALA A 192 9.61 -38.54 10.09
N VAL A 193 8.79 -38.76 9.07
CA VAL A 193 8.95 -38.10 7.77
C VAL A 193 8.77 -36.59 7.90
N MET A 194 7.73 -36.12 8.59
CA MET A 194 7.51 -34.69 8.84
C MET A 194 8.69 -34.00 9.51
N ASN A 195 9.33 -34.65 10.50
CA ASN A 195 10.48 -34.08 11.20
C ASN A 195 11.74 -34.00 10.34
N CYS A 196 11.81 -34.76 9.25
CA CYS A 196 12.92 -34.72 8.29
C CYS A 196 12.70 -33.71 7.16
N LEU A 197 11.49 -33.13 7.04
CA LEU A 197 11.19 -32.16 6.00
C LEU A 197 11.63 -30.76 6.41
N ASN A 198 12.41 -30.11 5.54
CA ASN A 198 12.68 -28.68 5.66
C ASN A 198 11.51 -27.88 5.08
N PHE A 199 10.59 -27.43 5.93
CA PHE A 199 9.37 -26.72 5.50
C PHE A 199 9.64 -25.43 4.72
N ASP A 200 10.82 -24.83 4.87
CA ASP A 200 11.18 -23.60 4.16
C ASP A 200 11.58 -23.84 2.69
N GLU A 201 11.99 -25.07 2.36
CA GLU A 201 12.52 -25.42 1.03
C GLU A 201 11.63 -26.43 0.27
N VAL A 202 10.78 -27.15 0.97
CA VAL A 202 9.94 -28.21 0.39
C VAL A 202 8.72 -27.60 -0.32
N THR A 203 8.58 -27.88 -1.61
CA THR A 203 7.36 -27.52 -2.36
C THR A 203 6.15 -28.31 -1.87
N LEU A 204 4.95 -27.78 -2.02
CA LEU A 204 3.71 -28.47 -1.64
C LEU A 204 3.56 -29.83 -2.35
N GLU A 205 3.98 -29.92 -3.61
CA GLU A 205 3.99 -31.16 -4.38
C GLU A 205 5.00 -32.17 -3.81
N ALA A 206 6.20 -31.73 -3.47
CA ALA A 206 7.22 -32.57 -2.84
C ALA A 206 6.78 -33.03 -1.45
N PHE A 207 6.09 -32.18 -0.69
CA PHE A 207 5.49 -32.52 0.60
C PHE A 207 4.46 -33.64 0.46
N VAL A 208 3.50 -33.50 -0.47
CA VAL A 208 2.46 -34.51 -0.70
C VAL A 208 3.07 -35.81 -1.19
N THR A 209 4.03 -35.75 -2.13
CA THR A 209 4.69 -36.94 -2.69
C THR A 209 5.46 -37.72 -1.64
N GLN A 210 6.13 -37.02 -0.70
CA GLN A 210 6.88 -37.65 0.37
C GLN A 210 5.98 -38.23 1.46
N LEU A 211 4.87 -37.57 1.79
CA LEU A 211 3.99 -38.00 2.89
C LEU A 211 2.95 -39.04 2.47
N ALA A 212 2.44 -38.96 1.23
CA ALA A 212 1.35 -39.81 0.73
C ALA A 212 1.61 -41.32 0.90
N PRO A 213 2.79 -41.88 0.57
CA PRO A 213 3.05 -43.32 0.72
C PRO A 213 2.97 -43.83 2.16
N HIS A 214 3.14 -42.94 3.14
CA HIS A 214 3.15 -43.29 4.56
C HIS A 214 1.77 -43.19 5.21
N THR A 215 0.81 -42.49 4.60
CA THR A 215 -0.58 -42.43 5.08
C THR A 215 -1.38 -43.71 4.77
N PHE A 216 -2.41 -44.00 5.56
CA PHE A 216 -3.24 -45.21 5.40
C PHE A 216 -3.98 -45.31 4.06
N ASP A 217 -4.43 -44.17 3.57
CA ASP A 217 -5.21 -44.01 2.35
C ASP A 217 -4.32 -43.65 1.14
N LYS A 218 -3.01 -43.80 1.28
CA LYS A 218 -2.00 -43.50 0.25
C LYS A 218 -2.10 -42.06 -0.27
N GLY A 219 -2.48 -41.13 0.61
CA GLY A 219 -2.46 -39.69 0.36
C GLY A 219 -3.74 -39.14 -0.23
N LYS A 220 -4.83 -39.91 -0.29
CA LYS A 220 -6.10 -39.46 -0.88
C LYS A 220 -6.67 -38.24 -0.16
N THR A 221 -6.89 -38.33 1.15
CA THR A 221 -7.36 -37.25 2.02
C THR A 221 -6.37 -36.10 2.05
N LEU A 222 -5.06 -36.38 2.02
CA LEU A 222 -4.03 -35.35 1.93
C LEU A 222 -4.16 -34.54 0.63
N MET A 223 -4.35 -35.22 -0.51
CA MET A 223 -4.51 -34.58 -1.81
C MET A 223 -5.82 -33.80 -1.90
N GLU A 224 -6.92 -34.32 -1.35
CA GLU A 224 -8.20 -33.62 -1.27
C GLU A 224 -8.06 -32.33 -0.45
N LEU A 225 -7.42 -32.39 0.72
CA LEU A 225 -7.19 -31.22 1.57
C LEU A 225 -6.28 -30.19 0.89
N VAL A 226 -5.20 -30.64 0.25
CA VAL A 226 -4.29 -29.76 -0.51
C VAL A 226 -5.01 -29.09 -1.68
N THR A 227 -5.86 -29.83 -2.39
CA THR A 227 -6.65 -29.28 -3.50
C THR A 227 -7.64 -28.23 -2.99
N GLN A 228 -8.31 -28.49 -1.87
CA GLN A 228 -9.24 -27.55 -1.26
C GLN A 228 -8.52 -26.28 -0.78
N GLU A 229 -7.40 -26.39 -0.07
CA GLU A 229 -6.60 -25.24 0.36
C GLU A 229 -6.06 -24.43 -0.83
N GLN A 230 -5.67 -25.09 -1.93
CA GLN A 230 -5.29 -24.38 -3.17
C GLN A 230 -6.46 -23.61 -3.78
N ILE A 231 -7.66 -24.17 -3.79
CA ILE A 231 -8.88 -23.50 -4.27
C ILE A 231 -9.17 -22.29 -3.39
N ASP A 232 -9.15 -22.46 -2.07
CA ASP A 232 -9.43 -21.39 -1.11
C ASP A 232 -8.39 -20.27 -1.19
N TYR A 233 -7.12 -20.62 -1.36
CA TYR A 233 -6.04 -19.65 -1.56
C TYR A 233 -6.21 -18.87 -2.87
N LYS A 234 -6.53 -19.55 -3.99
CA LYS A 234 -6.82 -18.88 -5.27
C LYS A 234 -8.00 -17.92 -5.14
N HIS A 235 -9.09 -18.37 -4.50
CA HIS A 235 -10.26 -17.53 -4.26
C HIS A 235 -9.91 -16.31 -3.40
N GLN A 236 -9.10 -16.50 -2.35
CA GLN A 236 -8.64 -15.39 -1.49
C GLN A 236 -7.83 -14.37 -2.29
N ILE A 237 -6.90 -14.83 -3.14
CA ILE A 237 -6.13 -13.97 -4.04
C ILE A 237 -7.08 -13.19 -4.95
N GLU A 238 -8.01 -13.87 -5.63
CA GLU A 238 -8.98 -13.25 -6.51
C GLU A 238 -9.80 -12.16 -5.79
N CYS A 239 -10.28 -12.42 -4.58
CA CYS A 239 -10.98 -11.43 -3.78
C CYS A 239 -10.11 -10.21 -3.45
N ILE A 240 -8.84 -10.40 -3.11
CA ILE A 240 -7.90 -9.30 -2.82
C ILE A 240 -7.67 -8.46 -4.08
N TYR A 241 -7.43 -9.09 -5.23
CA TYR A 241 -7.20 -8.37 -6.48
C TYR A 241 -8.45 -7.65 -6.95
N ARG A 242 -9.63 -8.30 -6.88
CA ARG A 242 -10.90 -7.67 -7.24
C ARG A 242 -11.21 -6.46 -6.36
N ALA A 243 -10.97 -6.54 -5.05
CA ALA A 243 -11.14 -5.41 -4.13
C ALA A 243 -10.15 -4.26 -4.43
N LYS A 244 -8.91 -4.57 -4.80
CA LYS A 244 -7.93 -3.55 -5.23
C LYS A 244 -8.34 -2.89 -6.54
N GLU A 245 -8.78 -3.68 -7.52
CA GLU A 245 -9.26 -3.20 -8.81
C GLU A 245 -10.47 -2.28 -8.65
N GLU A 246 -11.44 -2.67 -7.80
CA GLU A 246 -12.60 -1.85 -7.48
C GLU A 246 -12.18 -0.52 -6.85
N LYS A 247 -11.26 -0.53 -5.89
CA LYS A 247 -10.75 0.69 -5.26
C LYS A 247 -10.06 1.61 -6.28
N ILE A 248 -9.21 1.07 -7.15
CA ILE A 248 -8.54 1.84 -8.20
C ILE A 248 -9.57 2.44 -9.17
N SER A 249 -10.57 1.65 -9.57
CA SER A 249 -11.63 2.09 -10.47
C SER A 249 -12.46 3.23 -9.85
N GLN A 250 -12.79 3.12 -8.55
CA GLN A 250 -13.50 4.18 -7.82
C GLN A 250 -12.67 5.47 -7.71
N GLU A 251 -11.39 5.38 -7.38
CA GLU A 251 -10.50 6.55 -7.31
C GLU A 251 -10.34 7.21 -8.69
N LEU A 252 -10.19 6.42 -9.76
CA LEU A 252 -10.12 6.91 -11.13
C LEU A 252 -11.40 7.63 -11.54
N ALA A 253 -12.57 7.04 -11.27
CA ALA A 253 -13.86 7.65 -11.55
C ALA A 253 -14.04 8.98 -10.78
N ARG A 254 -13.57 9.04 -9.53
CA ARG A 254 -13.60 10.26 -8.71
C ARG A 254 -12.73 11.37 -9.32
N GLU A 255 -11.49 11.06 -9.70
CA GLU A 255 -10.61 12.05 -10.34
C GLU A 255 -11.15 12.49 -11.71
N GLN A 256 -11.68 11.57 -12.51
CA GLN A 256 -12.34 11.91 -13.79
C GLN A 256 -13.55 12.83 -13.61
N ALA A 257 -14.32 12.65 -12.54
CA ALA A 257 -15.43 13.54 -12.21
C ALA A 257 -14.95 14.91 -11.67
N GLU A 258 -13.80 14.97 -11.00
CA GLU A 258 -13.26 16.20 -10.40
C GLU A 258 -12.56 17.10 -11.43
N ILE A 259 -11.95 16.54 -12.47
CA ILE A 259 -11.22 17.28 -13.50
C ILE A 259 -12.07 18.41 -14.13
N PRO A 260 -13.30 18.16 -14.64
CA PRO A 260 -14.14 19.22 -15.21
C PRO A 260 -14.42 20.36 -14.22
N HIS A 261 -14.63 20.04 -12.94
CA HIS A 261 -14.86 21.05 -11.91
C HIS A 261 -13.63 21.93 -11.70
N ARG A 262 -12.44 21.33 -11.62
CA ARG A 262 -11.17 22.09 -11.51
C ARG A 262 -10.97 23.02 -12.72
N TYR A 263 -11.27 22.56 -13.93
CA TYR A 263 -11.21 23.38 -15.14
C TYR A 263 -12.21 24.54 -15.11
N GLU A 264 -13.45 24.31 -14.70
CA GLU A 264 -14.46 25.38 -14.63
C GLU A 264 -14.09 26.44 -13.58
N VAL A 265 -13.59 26.02 -12.41
CA VAL A 265 -13.07 26.93 -11.37
C VAL A 265 -11.90 27.77 -11.90
N ALA A 266 -10.95 27.15 -12.61
CA ALA A 266 -9.81 27.84 -13.20
C ALA A 266 -10.26 28.86 -14.27
N LYS A 267 -11.18 28.45 -15.16
CA LYS A 267 -11.79 29.30 -16.18
C LYS A 267 -12.52 30.49 -15.55
N GLN A 268 -13.30 30.28 -14.50
CA GLN A 268 -14.00 31.36 -13.79
C GLN A 268 -13.03 32.33 -13.13
N LYS A 269 -11.93 31.84 -12.54
CA LYS A 269 -10.85 32.68 -12.00
C LYS A 269 -10.18 33.52 -13.08
N MET A 270 -9.86 32.92 -14.23
CA MET A 270 -9.28 33.64 -15.37
C MET A 270 -10.24 34.71 -15.90
N LEU A 271 -11.52 34.38 -16.06
CA LEU A 271 -12.54 35.34 -16.49
C LEU A 271 -12.69 36.49 -15.49
N SER A 272 -12.72 36.19 -14.19
CA SER A 272 -12.79 37.21 -13.14
C SER A 272 -11.59 38.16 -13.16
N ARG A 273 -10.37 37.62 -13.37
CA ARG A 273 -9.16 38.43 -13.54
C ARG A 273 -9.22 39.29 -14.80
N ALA A 274 -9.68 38.73 -15.92
CA ALA A 274 -9.83 39.47 -17.18
C ALA A 274 -10.87 40.60 -17.05
N MET A 275 -12.01 40.35 -16.39
CA MET A 275 -13.02 41.38 -16.11
C MET A 275 -12.48 42.47 -15.19
N ALA A 276 -11.74 42.11 -14.14
CA ALA A 276 -11.10 43.09 -13.26
C ALA A 276 -10.11 43.98 -14.03
N GLY A 277 -9.28 43.38 -14.90
CA GLY A 277 -8.38 44.10 -15.80
C GLY A 277 -9.13 45.02 -16.77
N LEU A 278 -10.22 44.54 -17.37
CA LEU A 278 -11.06 45.34 -18.27
C LEU A 278 -11.71 46.52 -17.54
N ASN A 279 -12.24 46.31 -16.34
CA ASN A 279 -12.83 47.36 -15.52
C ASN A 279 -11.78 48.41 -15.14
N TYR A 280 -10.56 47.97 -14.81
CA TYR A 280 -9.45 48.88 -14.57
C TYR A 280 -9.12 49.71 -15.82
N ILE A 281 -8.97 49.09 -16.98
CA ILE A 281 -8.72 49.81 -18.25
C ILE A 281 -9.84 50.82 -18.53
N LYS A 282 -11.11 50.44 -18.37
CA LYS A 282 -12.25 51.35 -18.55
C LYS A 282 -12.26 52.50 -17.54
N SER A 283 -11.75 52.30 -16.32
CA SER A 283 -11.64 53.37 -15.33
C SER A 283 -10.58 54.42 -15.72
N VAL A 284 -9.49 53.99 -16.34
CA VAL A 284 -8.41 54.88 -16.81
C VAL A 284 -8.75 55.49 -18.18
N VAL A 285 -9.37 54.71 -19.06
CA VAL A 285 -9.76 55.11 -20.42
C VAL A 285 -11.22 54.70 -20.69
N PRO A 286 -12.20 55.56 -20.35
CA PRO A 286 -13.63 55.25 -20.48
C PRO A 286 -14.09 54.94 -21.91
N SER A 287 -13.37 55.45 -22.92
CA SER A 287 -13.66 55.23 -24.33
C SER A 287 -13.09 53.92 -24.89
N PHE A 288 -12.43 53.09 -24.06
CA PHE A 288 -11.84 51.83 -24.51
C PHE A 288 -12.90 50.86 -25.06
N GLN A 289 -12.67 50.35 -26.27
CA GLN A 289 -13.49 49.33 -26.93
C GLN A 289 -12.65 48.08 -27.20
N TYR A 290 -13.06 46.96 -26.62
CA TYR A 290 -12.29 45.71 -26.66
C TYR A 290 -12.20 45.15 -28.09
N GLU A 291 -13.30 45.22 -28.84
CA GLU A 291 -13.40 44.71 -30.20
C GLU A 291 -12.42 45.43 -31.15
N LYS A 292 -12.22 46.73 -30.94
CA LYS A 292 -11.25 47.53 -31.70
C LYS A 292 -9.81 47.20 -31.34
N TRP A 293 -9.55 46.92 -30.07
CA TRP A 293 -8.23 46.46 -29.62
C TRP A 293 -7.90 45.06 -30.16
N GLN A 294 -8.87 44.14 -30.14
CA GLN A 294 -8.69 42.79 -30.67
C GLN A 294 -8.43 42.80 -32.18
N ALA A 295 -9.11 43.68 -32.92
CA ALA A 295 -8.90 43.86 -34.35
C ALA A 295 -7.61 44.63 -34.69
N ASN A 296 -7.11 45.46 -33.77
CA ASN A 296 -5.89 46.25 -33.96
C ASN A 296 -5.06 46.32 -32.65
N PRO A 297 -3.96 45.56 -32.54
CA PRO A 297 -3.13 45.52 -31.34
C PRO A 297 -2.50 46.88 -30.99
N ASP A 298 -2.36 47.81 -31.96
CA ASP A 298 -1.83 49.15 -31.73
C ASP A 298 -2.88 50.16 -31.20
N TYR A 299 -4.16 49.78 -31.13
CA TYR A 299 -5.26 50.66 -30.72
C TYR A 299 -5.06 51.34 -29.36
N LEU A 300 -4.55 50.60 -28.35
CA LEU A 300 -4.26 51.17 -27.04
C LEU A 300 -3.15 52.22 -27.13
N ARG A 301 -2.10 51.94 -27.91
CA ARG A 301 -0.96 52.84 -28.12
C ARG A 301 -1.42 54.14 -28.77
N ASP A 302 -2.33 54.06 -29.73
CA ASP A 302 -2.87 55.22 -30.42
C ASP A 302 -3.82 56.04 -29.55
N MET A 303 -4.61 55.42 -28.67
CA MET A 303 -5.43 56.16 -27.68
C MET A 303 -4.58 56.95 -26.67
N PHE A 304 -3.46 56.40 -26.20
CA PHE A 304 -2.60 57.12 -25.25
C PHE A 304 -1.78 58.26 -25.91
N LYS A 305 -1.44 58.14 -27.20
CA LYS A 305 -0.78 59.21 -27.97
C LYS A 305 -1.66 60.46 -28.13
N THR A 306 -2.98 60.31 -28.26
CA THR A 306 -3.91 61.43 -28.39
C THR A 306 -4.06 62.20 -27.08
N VAL A 307 -4.12 61.51 -25.94
CA VAL A 307 -4.27 62.16 -24.61
C VAL A 307 -3.04 63.00 -24.24
N GLN A 308 -1.82 62.59 -24.62
CA GLN A 308 -0.60 63.38 -24.36
C GLN A 308 -0.50 64.67 -25.19
N LYS A 309 -1.23 64.78 -26.31
CA LYS A 309 -1.18 65.96 -27.19
C LYS A 309 -1.97 67.15 -26.66
N ASP A 310 -2.96 66.92 -25.78
CA ASP A 310 -3.81 67.97 -25.21
C ASP A 310 -3.38 68.44 -23.81
N SER A 311 -2.53 67.69 -23.10
CA SER A 311 -2.04 68.04 -21.77
C SER A 311 -0.69 68.79 -21.82
N GLY A 312 -0.67 69.97 -22.43
CA GLY A 312 0.48 70.87 -22.43
C GLY A 312 0.72 71.56 -21.08
N LYS A 313 1.04 70.82 -20.01
CA LYS A 313 1.57 71.37 -18.74
C LYS A 313 2.56 70.38 -18.12
N LYS A 314 3.86 70.65 -18.30
CA LYS A 314 4.97 70.00 -17.59
C LYS A 314 5.09 70.55 -16.17
N SER A 315 5.35 69.67 -15.19
CA SER A 315 6.51 69.80 -14.27
C SER A 315 6.48 68.93 -13.00
N VAL A 316 5.58 67.96 -12.84
CA VAL A 316 5.66 67.00 -11.69
C VAL A 316 5.52 65.52 -12.08
N ALA A 317 4.92 65.22 -13.24
CA ALA A 317 4.65 63.83 -13.65
C ALA A 317 5.86 63.04 -14.22
N GLN A 318 6.98 63.71 -14.54
CA GLN A 318 8.14 63.04 -15.17
C GLN A 318 8.89 62.11 -14.21
N ASP A 319 9.03 62.50 -12.93
CA ASP A 319 9.66 61.63 -11.93
C ASP A 319 8.77 60.42 -11.59
N SER A 320 7.45 60.61 -11.53
CA SER A 320 6.50 59.51 -11.31
C SER A 320 6.48 58.51 -12.48
N MET A 321 6.67 58.97 -13.72
CA MET A 321 6.75 58.11 -14.90
C MET A 321 8.06 57.32 -14.93
N ALA A 322 9.20 57.95 -14.62
CA ALA A 322 10.49 57.27 -14.54
C ALA A 322 10.58 56.25 -13.39
N GLU A 323 9.88 56.49 -12.27
CA GLU A 323 9.77 55.51 -11.19
C GLU A 323 8.84 54.33 -11.57
N TRP A 324 7.75 54.61 -12.28
CA TRP A 324 6.86 53.57 -12.81
C TRP A 324 7.57 52.69 -13.85
N GLU A 325 8.33 53.28 -14.77
CA GLU A 325 9.12 52.54 -15.76
C GLU A 325 10.17 51.63 -15.09
N ARG A 326 10.85 52.13 -14.05
CA ARG A 326 11.79 51.31 -13.26
C ARG A 326 11.09 50.15 -12.55
N LYS A 327 9.95 50.40 -11.90
CA LYS A 327 9.16 49.32 -11.25
C LYS A 327 8.64 48.31 -12.26
N ASN A 328 8.22 48.75 -13.45
CA ASN A 328 7.74 47.87 -14.50
C ASN A 328 8.88 47.01 -15.09
N LEU A 329 10.07 47.59 -15.29
CA LEU A 329 11.28 46.86 -15.69
C LEU A 329 11.69 45.82 -14.63
N GLN A 330 11.64 46.20 -13.35
CA GLN A 330 11.91 45.27 -12.26
C GLN A 330 10.90 44.13 -12.25
N MET A 331 9.61 44.42 -12.35
CA MET A 331 8.57 43.39 -12.41
C MET A 331 8.74 42.47 -13.63
N LEU A 332 9.10 43.01 -14.79
CA LEU A 332 9.38 42.21 -15.98
C LEU A 332 10.59 41.29 -15.77
N HIS A 333 11.65 41.79 -15.14
CA HIS A 333 12.81 40.99 -14.76
C HIS A 333 12.43 39.87 -13.79
N ASP A 334 11.65 40.18 -12.74
CA ASP A 334 11.20 39.20 -11.76
C ASP A 334 10.31 38.11 -12.40
N VAL A 335 9.41 38.50 -13.31
CA VAL A 335 8.57 37.57 -14.08
C VAL A 335 9.39 36.69 -15.02
N ASN A 336 10.40 37.25 -15.71
CA ASN A 336 11.28 36.46 -16.57
C ASN A 336 12.14 35.48 -15.77
N TYR A 337 12.70 35.93 -14.64
CA TYR A 337 13.45 35.06 -13.74
C TYR A 337 12.58 33.93 -13.18
N GLU A 338 11.34 34.23 -12.81
CA GLU A 338 10.36 33.24 -12.37
C GLU A 338 10.02 32.25 -13.49
N ALA A 339 9.87 32.74 -14.74
CA ALA A 339 9.61 31.90 -15.91
C ALA A 339 10.79 30.95 -16.19
N GLU A 340 12.03 31.44 -16.18
CA GLU A 340 13.24 30.62 -16.37
C GLU A 340 13.35 29.53 -15.28
N ARG A 341 13.10 29.90 -14.02
CA ARG A 341 13.10 28.92 -12.91
C ARG A 341 12.02 27.85 -13.08
N LEU A 342 10.84 28.23 -13.56
CA LEU A 342 9.75 27.28 -13.83
C LEU A 342 10.05 26.40 -15.05
N GLU A 343 10.71 26.93 -16.08
CA GLU A 343 11.19 26.15 -17.23
C GLU A 343 12.24 25.12 -16.82
N GLU A 344 13.20 25.48 -15.97
CA GLU A 344 14.19 24.55 -15.41
C GLU A 344 13.52 23.45 -14.57
N ALA A 345 12.61 23.82 -13.67
CA ALA A 345 11.85 22.86 -12.87
C ALA A 345 10.95 21.94 -13.71
N ASN A 346 10.44 22.43 -14.85
CA ASN A 346 9.69 21.61 -15.81
C ASN A 346 10.62 20.67 -16.58
N ALA A 347 11.80 21.12 -17.01
CA ALA A 347 12.80 20.29 -17.67
C ALA A 347 13.25 19.12 -16.78
N ASP A 348 13.45 19.37 -15.48
CA ASP A 348 13.76 18.31 -14.50
C ASP A 348 12.63 17.27 -14.38
N LYS A 349 11.37 17.73 -14.36
CA LYS A 349 10.21 16.83 -14.33
C LYS A 349 10.06 16.04 -15.63
N GLU A 350 10.31 16.66 -16.78
CA GLU A 350 10.31 15.97 -18.07
C GLU A 350 11.38 14.88 -18.12
N LYS A 351 12.58 15.17 -17.60
CA LYS A 351 13.65 14.17 -17.46
C LYS A 351 13.22 13.01 -16.55
N GLN A 352 12.56 13.30 -15.43
CA GLN A 352 12.02 12.26 -14.55
C GLN A 352 10.93 11.42 -15.25
N ILE A 353 10.06 12.04 -16.03
CA ILE A 353 9.03 11.34 -16.82
C ILE A 353 9.70 10.43 -17.86
N GLN A 354 10.72 10.91 -18.57
CA GLN A 354 11.48 10.09 -19.54
C GLN A 354 12.17 8.90 -18.88
N GLU A 355 12.74 9.09 -17.69
CA GLU A 355 13.35 8.00 -16.91
C GLU A 355 12.32 6.94 -16.52
N LEU A 356 11.14 7.35 -16.02
CA LEU A 356 10.07 6.43 -15.67
C LEU A 356 9.53 5.67 -16.88
N LEU A 357 9.40 6.33 -18.03
CA LEU A 357 9.00 5.67 -19.29
C LEU A 357 10.05 4.64 -19.75
N ALA A 358 11.34 4.94 -19.61
CA ALA A 358 12.41 4.00 -19.92
C ALA A 358 12.37 2.78 -18.97
N GLN A 359 12.14 2.99 -17.67
CA GLN A 359 11.96 1.90 -16.70
C GLN A 359 10.74 1.03 -17.02
N GLN A 360 9.60 1.65 -17.37
CA GLN A 360 8.41 0.91 -17.79
C GLN A 360 8.69 0.05 -19.02
N THR A 361 9.33 0.61 -20.04
CA THR A 361 9.69 -0.10 -21.27
C THR A 361 10.59 -1.30 -20.99
N ALA A 362 11.58 -1.15 -20.10
CA ALA A 362 12.46 -2.24 -19.71
C ALA A 362 11.70 -3.37 -19.00
N LEU A 363 10.79 -3.03 -18.07
CA LEU A 363 9.96 -4.01 -17.37
C LEU A 363 9.01 -4.76 -18.32
N GLU A 364 8.44 -4.08 -19.31
CA GLU A 364 7.59 -4.70 -20.33
C GLU A 364 8.38 -5.68 -21.21
N GLN A 365 9.62 -5.34 -21.59
CA GLN A 365 10.51 -6.23 -22.32
C GLN A 365 10.89 -7.48 -21.49
N ASP A 366 11.25 -7.30 -20.22
CA ASP A 366 11.55 -8.40 -19.29
C ASP A 366 10.36 -9.34 -19.11
N PHE A 367 9.16 -8.77 -18.95
CA PHE A 367 7.92 -9.54 -18.84
C PHE A 367 7.63 -10.33 -20.12
N SER A 368 7.79 -9.70 -21.29
CA SER A 368 7.64 -10.35 -22.59
C SER A 368 8.62 -11.52 -22.77
N CYS A 369 9.89 -11.33 -22.39
CA CYS A 369 10.93 -12.36 -22.43
C CYS A 369 10.57 -13.55 -21.52
N LYS A 370 10.19 -13.29 -20.26
CA LYS A 370 9.75 -14.35 -19.32
C LYS A 370 8.52 -15.10 -19.84
N LYS A 371 7.56 -14.39 -20.45
CA LYS A 371 6.38 -15.00 -21.07
C LYS A 371 6.75 -15.94 -22.21
N ALA A 372 7.67 -15.54 -23.09
CA ALA A 372 8.19 -16.39 -24.16
C ALA A 372 8.93 -17.63 -23.62
N GLN A 373 9.73 -17.49 -22.55
CA GLN A 373 10.41 -18.62 -21.90
C GLN A 373 9.40 -19.62 -21.29
N LEU A 374 8.36 -19.13 -20.63
CA LEU A 374 7.28 -19.96 -20.09
C LEU A 374 6.53 -20.69 -21.19
N ALA A 375 6.18 -20.02 -22.28
CA ALA A 375 5.51 -20.64 -23.42
C ALA A 375 6.36 -21.78 -24.02
N LYS A 376 7.67 -21.56 -24.17
CA LYS A 376 8.60 -22.59 -24.62
C LYS A 376 8.65 -23.79 -23.66
N LYS A 377 8.73 -23.54 -22.34
CA LYS A 377 8.75 -24.61 -21.34
C LYS A 377 7.47 -25.44 -21.34
N VAL A 378 6.31 -24.80 -21.54
CA VAL A 378 5.02 -25.50 -21.69
C VAL A 378 5.05 -26.39 -22.93
N GLN A 379 5.52 -25.88 -24.07
CA GLN A 379 5.65 -26.66 -25.30
C GLN A 379 6.60 -27.86 -25.13
N ASP A 380 7.73 -27.66 -24.45
CA ASP A 380 8.70 -28.73 -24.18
C ASP A 380 8.06 -29.83 -23.31
N LEU A 381 7.33 -29.47 -22.26
CA LEU A 381 6.62 -30.41 -21.39
C LEU A 381 5.49 -31.16 -22.12
N GLU A 382 4.76 -30.48 -23.01
CA GLU A 382 3.75 -31.13 -23.87
C GLU A 382 4.39 -32.17 -24.80
N SER A 383 5.55 -31.84 -25.38
CA SER A 383 6.30 -32.77 -26.22
C SER A 383 6.84 -33.97 -25.43
N GLU A 384 7.25 -33.77 -24.18
CA GLU A 384 7.71 -34.83 -23.29
C GLU A 384 6.54 -35.74 -22.87
N LYS A 385 5.40 -35.15 -22.49
CA LYS A 385 4.16 -35.89 -22.22
C LYS A 385 3.77 -36.77 -23.41
N LEU A 386 3.82 -36.23 -24.64
CA LEU A 386 3.50 -37.00 -25.84
C LEU A 386 4.45 -38.19 -26.03
N ARG A 387 5.76 -38.01 -25.77
CA ARG A 387 6.74 -39.11 -25.82
C ARG A 387 6.42 -40.21 -24.80
N TYR A 388 6.03 -39.84 -23.58
CA TYR A 388 5.61 -40.83 -22.58
C TYR A 388 4.33 -41.57 -22.99
N CYS A 389 3.35 -40.88 -23.58
CA CYS A 389 2.15 -41.54 -24.10
C CYS A 389 2.50 -42.58 -25.18
N ILE A 390 3.35 -42.23 -26.15
CA ILE A 390 3.80 -43.16 -27.20
C ILE A 390 4.52 -44.36 -26.59
N ALA A 391 5.47 -44.13 -25.67
CA ALA A 391 6.21 -45.21 -25.02
C ALA A 391 5.30 -46.12 -24.18
N ASN A 392 4.26 -45.57 -23.56
CA ASN A 392 3.29 -46.35 -22.82
C ASN A 392 2.40 -47.19 -23.75
N ASP A 393 1.93 -46.63 -24.86
CA ASP A 393 1.18 -47.37 -25.88
C ASP A 393 2.01 -48.53 -26.46
N GLU A 394 3.32 -48.34 -26.67
CA GLU A 394 4.24 -49.40 -27.10
C GLU A 394 4.38 -50.51 -26.06
N ARG A 395 4.48 -50.14 -24.77
CA ARG A 395 4.49 -51.11 -23.66
C ARG A 395 3.20 -51.90 -23.59
N ASP A 396 2.05 -51.24 -23.71
CA ASP A 396 0.75 -51.89 -23.67
C ASP A 396 0.59 -52.87 -24.84
N ARG A 397 1.01 -52.49 -26.05
CA ARG A 397 1.06 -53.40 -27.21
C ARG A 397 1.95 -54.62 -26.98
N MET A 398 3.10 -54.44 -26.32
CA MET A 398 4.00 -55.55 -25.99
C MET A 398 3.38 -56.48 -24.93
N ILE A 399 2.72 -55.93 -23.92
CA ILE A 399 1.99 -56.70 -22.90
C ILE A 399 0.88 -57.52 -23.56
N GLU A 400 0.08 -56.92 -24.44
CA GLU A 400 -0.96 -57.63 -25.20
C GLU A 400 -0.37 -58.77 -26.04
N HIS A 401 0.76 -58.53 -26.72
CA HIS A 401 1.44 -59.54 -27.51
C HIS A 401 1.88 -60.73 -26.63
N LEU A 402 2.55 -60.46 -25.50
CA LEU A 402 2.99 -61.49 -24.55
C LEU A 402 1.82 -62.29 -23.98
N LEU A 403 0.71 -61.63 -23.64
CA LEU A 403 -0.51 -62.30 -23.17
C LEU A 403 -1.08 -63.24 -24.23
N ARG A 404 -1.13 -62.83 -25.50
CA ARG A 404 -1.55 -63.72 -26.62
C ARG A 404 -0.61 -64.91 -26.77
N THR A 405 0.70 -64.69 -26.71
CA THR A 405 1.70 -65.78 -26.78
C THR A 405 1.51 -66.78 -25.63
N LEU A 406 1.33 -66.30 -24.39
CA LEU A 406 1.06 -67.15 -23.23
C LEU A 406 -0.23 -67.96 -23.40
N GLN A 407 -1.29 -67.35 -23.93
CA GLN A 407 -2.54 -68.06 -24.23
C GLN A 407 -2.32 -69.18 -25.26
N THR A 408 -1.57 -68.91 -26.33
CA THR A 408 -1.24 -69.94 -27.35
C THR A 408 -0.40 -71.09 -26.79
N LEU A 409 0.60 -70.78 -25.94
CA LEU A 409 1.43 -71.81 -25.30
C LEU A 409 0.62 -72.67 -24.31
N ASN A 410 -0.29 -72.05 -23.54
CA ASN A 410 -1.17 -72.78 -22.64
C ASN A 410 -2.14 -73.69 -23.42
N ALA A 411 -2.65 -73.25 -24.57
CA ALA A 411 -3.48 -74.07 -25.44
C ALA A 411 -2.71 -75.28 -25.98
N GLN A 412 -1.50 -75.07 -26.52
CA GLN A 412 -0.63 -76.15 -27.00
C GLN A 412 -0.28 -77.15 -25.91
N LYS A 413 0.02 -76.66 -24.69
CA LYS A 413 0.27 -77.53 -23.54
C LYS A 413 -0.94 -78.40 -23.21
N ALA A 414 -2.14 -77.81 -23.22
CA ALA A 414 -3.37 -78.55 -22.97
C ALA A 414 -3.66 -79.61 -24.05
N GLU A 415 -3.26 -79.39 -25.31
CA GLU A 415 -3.34 -80.39 -26.37
C GLU A 415 -2.39 -81.57 -26.10
N LEU A 416 -1.14 -81.29 -25.72
CA LEU A 416 -0.14 -82.32 -25.37
C LEU A 416 -0.55 -83.15 -24.13
N ASP A 417 -1.13 -82.50 -23.11
CA ASP A 417 -1.58 -83.18 -21.90
C ASP A 417 -2.82 -84.09 -22.15
N ASN A 418 -3.51 -83.94 -23.29
CA ASN A 418 -4.70 -84.72 -23.67
C ASN A 418 -4.43 -85.89 -24.64
N GLU A 419 -3.19 -86.11 -25.11
CA GLU A 419 -2.86 -87.33 -25.86
C GLU A 419 -2.89 -88.55 -24.91
N PRO A 420 -3.82 -89.51 -25.09
CA PRO A 420 -3.85 -90.72 -24.27
C PRO A 420 -2.63 -91.59 -24.59
N CYS A 421 -1.87 -91.96 -23.56
CA CYS A 421 -0.74 -92.89 -23.63
C CYS A 421 -1.13 -94.27 -24.18
#